data_AF-A0A1V9UHC2-F1
#
_entry.id   AF-A0A1V9UHC2-F1
#
_cell.length_a   1.000
_cell.length_b   1.000
_cell.length_c   1.000
_cell.angle_alpha   90.00
_cell.angle_beta   90.00
_cell.angle_gamma   90.00
#
_symmetry.space_group_name_H-M   'P 1'
#
loop_
_entity.id
_entity.type
_entity.pdbx_description
1 polymer ?
#
loop_
_entity_poly.entity_id
_entity_poly.type
_entity_poly.pdbx_seq_one_letter_code
_entity_poly.pdbx_strand_id
1 'polypeptide(L)'
;MHVIDRYELTIPGHMRLVDARSALNDLERFVERSEGQLDRDLLGEKLELLVEALNDAADDTRPIDGHDAFMRQACEWNYIALSHREHEVLQELRSCSAEGQEDIFRMISDTLDRKPTRVPL
;
A
#
# COMPACT_ATOMS: atom_id res chain seq x y z
N MET A 1 17.50 -11.38 0.71
CA MET A 1 16.49 -10.62 1.48
C MET A 1 15.15 -10.99 0.90
N HIS A 2 14.36 -11.84 1.58
CA HIS A 2 13.04 -12.24 1.08
C HIS A 2 12.14 -11.02 1.20
N VAL A 3 11.90 -10.33 0.08
CA VAL A 3 10.91 -9.27 0.01
C VAL A 3 9.58 -9.96 0.22
N ILE A 4 8.98 -9.76 1.38
CA ILE A 4 7.57 -10.07 1.58
C ILE A 4 6.88 -9.14 0.60
N ASP A 5 6.37 -9.70 -0.51
CA ASP A 5 5.44 -9.01 -1.38
C ASP A 5 4.33 -8.48 -0.47
N ARG A 6 4.32 -7.17 -0.25
CA ARG A 6 3.34 -6.57 0.65
C ARG A 6 2.01 -6.62 -0.10
N TYR A 7 1.00 -7.22 0.52
CA TYR A 7 -0.36 -7.24 -0.01
C TYR A 7 -1.18 -6.16 0.71
N GLU A 8 -1.94 -5.40 -0.06
CA GLU A 8 -2.94 -4.48 0.47
C GLU A 8 -4.28 -5.21 0.48
N LEU A 9 -5.02 -5.00 1.57
CA LEU A 9 -6.34 -5.56 1.77
C LEU A 9 -7.28 -4.39 2.00
N THR A 10 -8.43 -4.38 1.33
CA THR A 10 -9.41 -3.31 1.57
C THR A 10 -10.08 -3.53 2.94
N ILE A 11 -10.80 -2.51 3.43
CA ILE A 11 -11.55 -2.63 4.69
C ILE A 11 -12.55 -3.81 4.63
N PRO A 12 -13.35 -3.97 3.56
CA PRO A 12 -14.13 -5.19 3.33
C PRO A 12 -13.34 -6.49 3.45
N GLY A 13 -12.19 -6.64 2.78
CA GLY A 13 -11.36 -7.85 2.88
C GLY A 13 -10.83 -8.07 4.31
N HIS A 14 -10.53 -7.00 5.05
CA HIS A 14 -10.12 -7.11 6.44
C HIS A 14 -11.23 -7.65 7.33
N MET A 15 -12.47 -7.23 7.10
CA MET A 15 -13.63 -7.79 7.79
C MET A 15 -13.80 -9.29 7.48
N ARG A 16 -13.53 -9.71 6.25
CA ARG A 16 -13.56 -11.14 5.87
C ARG A 16 -12.49 -11.98 6.57
N LEU A 17 -11.30 -11.42 6.83
CA LEU A 17 -10.31 -12.09 7.69
C LEU A 17 -10.77 -12.21 9.14
N VAL A 18 -11.51 -11.22 9.66
CA VAL A 18 -12.12 -11.30 10.99
C VAL A 18 -13.18 -12.40 11.03
N ASP A 19 -14.01 -12.51 9.99
CA ASP A 19 -15.00 -13.57 9.84
C ASP A 19 -14.33 -14.96 9.76
N ALA A 20 -13.29 -15.09 8.93
CA ALA A 20 -12.50 -16.32 8.82
C ALA A 20 -11.90 -16.74 10.17
N ARG A 21 -11.36 -15.80 10.93
CA ARG A 21 -10.85 -16.07 12.29
C ARG A 21 -11.97 -16.53 13.22
N SER A 22 -13.16 -15.95 13.13
CA SER A 22 -14.31 -16.38 13.93
C SER A 22 -14.74 -17.80 13.56
N ALA A 23 -14.85 -18.10 12.27
CA ALA A 23 -15.18 -19.44 11.77
C ALA A 23 -14.14 -20.49 12.21
N LEU A 24 -12.85 -20.14 12.20
CA LEU A 24 -11.78 -21.01 12.67
C LEU A 24 -11.90 -21.31 14.17
N ASN A 25 -12.17 -20.30 15.00
CA ASN A 25 -12.38 -20.50 16.44
C ASN A 25 -13.58 -21.40 16.73
N ASP A 26 -14.65 -21.25 15.95
CA ASP A 26 -15.85 -22.09 16.08
C ASP A 26 -15.60 -23.53 15.62
N LEU A 27 -14.76 -23.72 14.60
CA LEU A 27 -14.29 -25.03 14.16
C LEU A 27 -13.40 -25.70 15.21
N GLU A 28 -12.44 -24.98 15.80
CA GLU A 28 -11.60 -25.48 16.89
C GLU A 28 -12.45 -25.95 18.07
N ARG A 29 -13.38 -25.11 18.53
CA ARG A 29 -14.31 -25.46 19.62
C ARG A 29 -15.18 -26.66 19.28
N PHE A 30 -15.59 -26.80 18.02
CA PHE A 30 -16.36 -27.95 17.58
C PHE A 30 -15.53 -29.23 17.66
N VAL A 31 -14.29 -29.21 17.19
CA VAL A 31 -13.36 -30.35 17.27
C VAL A 31 -13.04 -30.70 18.73
N GLU A 32 -12.76 -29.72 19.58
CA GLU A 32 -12.45 -29.93 21.00
C GLU A 32 -13.60 -30.55 21.80
N ARG A 33 -14.85 -30.18 21.47
CA ARG A 33 -16.06 -30.73 22.13
C ARG A 33 -16.46 -32.11 21.59
N SER A 34 -15.95 -32.48 20.43
CA SER A 34 -16.21 -33.78 19.84
C SER A 34 -15.29 -34.79 20.53
N GLU A 35 -15.79 -35.57 21.50
CA GLU A 35 -15.05 -36.63 22.21
C GLU A 35 -14.69 -37.82 21.29
N GLY A 36 -14.06 -37.56 20.14
CA GLY A 36 -13.65 -38.55 19.14
C GLY A 36 -14.68 -38.89 18.07
N GLN A 37 -15.96 -38.51 18.24
CA GLN A 37 -16.99 -38.61 17.20
C GLN A 37 -17.33 -37.24 16.64
N LEU A 38 -16.74 -36.94 15.47
CA LEU A 38 -17.06 -35.77 14.66
C LEU A 38 -18.19 -36.13 13.69
N ASP A 39 -19.27 -35.34 13.73
CA ASP A 39 -20.25 -35.33 12.66
C ASP A 39 -19.61 -34.73 11.40
N ARG A 40 -19.52 -35.53 10.34
CA ARG A 40 -18.85 -35.14 9.09
C ARG A 40 -19.62 -34.09 8.31
N ASP A 41 -20.94 -34.13 8.36
CA ASP A 41 -21.78 -33.20 7.60
C ASP A 41 -21.67 -31.82 8.25
N LEU A 42 -21.78 -31.77 9.59
CA LEU A 42 -21.60 -30.54 10.36
C LEU A 42 -20.15 -30.01 10.31
N LEU A 43 -19.15 -30.89 10.21
CA LEU A 43 -17.76 -30.50 9.97
C LEU A 43 -17.60 -29.83 8.59
N GLY A 44 -18.24 -30.39 7.56
CA GLY A 44 -18.27 -29.85 6.21
C GLY A 44 -18.85 -28.43 6.18
N GLU A 45 -20.02 -28.24 6.78
CA GLU A 45 -20.68 -26.92 6.88
C GLU A 45 -19.78 -25.86 7.56
N LYS A 46 -19.09 -26.24 8.64
CA LYS A 46 -18.19 -25.32 9.36
C LYS A 46 -16.93 -24.98 8.57
N LEU A 47 -16.38 -25.96 7.85
CA LEU A 47 -15.24 -25.74 6.96
C LEU A 47 -15.60 -24.86 5.77
N GLU A 48 -16.80 -25.00 5.22
CA GLU A 48 -17.28 -24.20 4.09
C GLU A 48 -17.29 -22.70 4.43
N LEU A 49 -17.80 -22.33 5.61
CA LEU A 49 -17.80 -20.94 6.08
C LEU A 49 -16.39 -20.36 6.23
N LEU A 50 -15.43 -21.17 6.70
CA LEU A 50 -14.04 -20.75 6.82
C LEU A 50 -13.41 -20.54 5.43
N VAL A 51 -13.64 -21.49 4.52
CA VAL A 51 -13.10 -21.44 3.16
C VAL A 51 -13.66 -20.26 2.38
N GLU A 52 -14.97 -20.01 2.48
CA GLU A 52 -15.63 -18.88 1.83
C GLU A 52 -15.04 -17.54 2.31
N ALA A 53 -14.92 -17.35 3.63
CA ALA A 53 -14.36 -16.12 4.19
C ALA A 53 -12.88 -15.90 3.82
N LEU A 54 -12.09 -16.97 3.71
CA LEU A 54 -10.70 -16.89 3.26
C LEU A 54 -10.57 -16.58 1.77
N ASN A 55 -11.43 -17.17 0.93
CA ASN A 55 -11.46 -16.88 -0.50
C ASN A 55 -11.88 -15.44 -0.76
N ASP A 56 -12.94 -14.96 -0.10
CA ASP A 56 -13.38 -13.57 -0.19
C ASP A 56 -12.26 -12.58 0.21
N ALA A 57 -11.51 -12.89 1.27
CA ALA A 57 -10.37 -12.08 1.68
C ALA A 57 -9.23 -12.14 0.66
N ALA A 58 -8.94 -13.31 0.09
CA ALA A 58 -7.90 -13.50 -0.91
C ALA A 58 -8.24 -12.78 -2.23
N ASP A 59 -9.48 -12.83 -2.69
CA ASP A 59 -9.93 -12.13 -3.90
C ASP A 59 -9.82 -10.61 -3.76
N ASP A 60 -9.91 -10.12 -2.52
CA ASP A 60 -9.76 -8.70 -2.20
C ASP A 60 -8.30 -8.29 -1.91
N THR A 61 -7.36 -9.25 -1.86
CA THR A 61 -5.93 -8.94 -1.79
C THR A 61 -5.45 -8.40 -3.13
N ARG A 62 -4.71 -7.30 -3.08
CA ARG A 62 -3.97 -6.79 -4.23
C ARG A 62 -2.48 -6.74 -3.89
N PRO A 63 -1.60 -7.19 -4.81
CA PRO A 63 -0.18 -6.97 -4.64
C PRO A 63 0.05 -5.46 -4.59
N ILE A 64 0.76 -4.99 -3.56
CA ILE A 64 1.16 -3.59 -3.53
C ILE A 64 2.30 -3.46 -4.53
N ASP A 65 2.09 -2.64 -5.57
CA ASP A 65 3.21 -2.21 -6.41
C ASP A 65 4.23 -1.52 -5.49
N GLY A 66 5.48 -2.01 -5.49
CA GLY A 66 6.56 -1.43 -4.69
C GLY A 66 6.74 0.06 -4.97
N HIS A 67 6.39 0.52 -6.18
CA HIS A 67 6.34 1.94 -6.53
C HIS A 67 5.23 2.68 -5.76
N ASP A 68 4.00 2.17 -5.73
CA ASP A 68 2.88 2.81 -5.02
C ASP A 68 3.09 2.85 -3.50
N ALA A 69 3.64 1.77 -2.92
CA ALA A 69 4.04 1.74 -1.51
C ALA A 69 5.08 2.83 -1.20
N PHE A 70 6.11 2.93 -2.05
CA PHE A 70 7.15 3.92 -1.91
C PHE A 70 6.58 5.34 -2.04
N MET A 71 5.71 5.59 -3.01
CA MET A 71 5.11 6.91 -3.23
C MET A 71 4.19 7.33 -2.09
N ARG A 72 3.36 6.43 -1.54
CA ARG A 72 2.55 6.74 -0.34
C ARG A 72 3.44 7.06 0.86
N GLN A 73 4.46 6.25 1.09
CA GLN A 73 5.36 6.45 2.23
C GLN A 73 6.21 7.72 2.08
N ALA A 74 6.61 8.07 0.85
CA ALA A 74 7.26 9.34 0.54
C ALA A 74 6.33 10.53 0.82
N CYS A 75 5.05 10.45 0.41
CA CYS A 75 4.05 11.47 0.72
C CYS A 75 3.83 11.63 2.24
N GLU A 76 3.71 10.54 2.99
CA GLU A 76 3.57 10.56 4.46
C GLU A 76 4.80 11.19 5.16
N TRP A 77 5.99 10.98 4.61
CA TRP A 77 7.23 11.57 5.11
C TRP A 77 7.50 12.99 4.63
N ASN A 78 6.55 13.61 3.91
CA ASN A 78 6.75 14.91 3.23
C ASN A 78 7.99 14.93 2.31
N TYR A 79 8.43 13.77 1.83
CA TYR A 79 9.31 13.73 0.67
C TYR A 79 8.51 14.24 -0.52
N ILE A 80 9.09 15.17 -1.30
CA ILE A 80 8.45 15.69 -2.51
C ILE A 80 8.27 14.49 -3.44
N ALA A 81 7.04 13.98 -3.51
CA ALA A 81 6.62 13.00 -4.50
C ALA A 81 6.56 13.73 -5.85
N LEU A 82 7.70 13.77 -6.53
CA LEU A 82 7.83 14.40 -7.83
C LEU A 82 6.97 13.61 -8.83
N SER A 83 6.18 14.33 -9.62
CA SER A 83 5.52 13.75 -10.79
C SER A 83 6.57 13.24 -11.79
N HIS A 84 6.17 12.35 -12.70
CA HIS A 84 7.08 11.80 -13.71
C HIS A 84 7.80 12.89 -14.50
N ARG A 85 7.07 13.95 -14.87
CA ARG A 85 7.63 15.12 -15.55
C ARG A 85 8.64 15.88 -14.70
N GLU A 86 8.41 16.03 -13.40
CA GLU A 86 9.36 16.69 -12.49
C GLU A 86 10.62 15.84 -12.29
N HIS A 87 10.47 14.51 -12.29
CA HIS A 87 11.61 13.58 -12.29
C HIS A 87 12.47 13.72 -13.56
N GLU A 88 11.85 13.77 -14.74
CA GLU A 88 12.54 13.97 -16.02
C GLU A 88 13.31 15.29 -16.02
N VAL A 89 12.66 16.39 -15.62
CA VAL A 89 13.29 17.70 -15.53
C VAL A 89 14.45 17.70 -14.53
N LEU A 90 14.29 17.09 -13.36
CA LEU A 90 15.39 16.97 -12.40
C LEU A 90 16.56 16.13 -12.92
N GLN A 91 16.28 15.10 -13.71
CA GLN A 91 17.32 14.29 -14.32
C GLN A 91 18.08 15.07 -15.40
N GLU A 92 17.38 15.85 -16.23
CA GLU A 92 18.01 16.76 -17.19
C GLU A 92 18.91 17.78 -16.48
N LEU A 93 18.42 18.42 -15.40
CA LEU A 93 19.21 19.36 -14.59
C LEU A 93 20.48 18.73 -14.00
N ARG A 94 20.37 17.49 -13.50
CA ARG A 94 21.53 16.74 -12.96
C ARG A 94 22.54 16.35 -14.02
N SER A 95 22.11 16.24 -15.28
CA SER A 95 22.97 15.90 -16.42
C SER A 95 23.73 17.10 -17.01
N CYS A 96 23.38 18.32 -16.62
CA CYS A 96 24.09 19.52 -17.04
C CYS A 96 25.52 19.57 -16.49
N SER A 97 26.42 20.22 -17.24
CA SER A 97 27.76 20.58 -16.75
C SER A 97 27.67 21.57 -15.58
N ALA A 98 28.73 21.72 -14.81
CA ALA A 98 28.77 22.67 -13.68
C ALA A 98 28.43 24.11 -14.10
N GLU A 99 28.93 24.55 -15.26
CA GLU A 99 28.60 25.87 -15.84
C GLU A 99 27.12 25.99 -16.22
N GLY A 100 26.55 24.93 -16.81
CA GLY A 100 25.11 24.90 -17.12
C GLY A 100 24.23 24.89 -15.87
N GLN A 101 24.67 24.24 -14.78
CA GLN A 101 23.97 24.29 -13.50
C GLN A 101 23.99 25.70 -12.90
N GLU A 102 25.14 26.38 -12.92
CA GLU A 102 25.29 27.76 -12.43
C GLU A 102 24.37 28.74 -13.18
N ASP A 103 24.28 28.59 -14.51
CA ASP A 103 23.40 29.42 -15.35
C ASP A 103 21.92 29.22 -15.01
N ILE A 104 21.51 27.97 -14.77
CA ILE A 104 20.15 27.64 -14.38
C ILE A 104 19.84 28.19 -12.97
N PHE A 105 20.75 28.04 -12.02
CA PHE A 105 20.61 28.63 -10.69
C PHE A 105 20.47 30.15 -10.76
N ARG A 106 21.28 30.82 -11.57
CA ARG A 106 21.20 32.27 -11.79
C ARG A 106 19.85 32.68 -12.38
N MET A 107 19.36 31.94 -13.39
CA MET A 107 18.05 32.19 -14.00
C MET A 107 16.89 32.00 -13.00
N ILE A 108 16.95 30.98 -12.15
CA ILE A 108 15.95 30.73 -11.11
C ILE A 108 15.95 31.87 -10.09
N SER A 109 17.12 32.28 -9.59
CA SER A 109 17.28 33.40 -8.66
C SER A 109 16.72 34.70 -9.24
N ASP A 110 17.09 35.05 -10.49
CA ASP A 110 16.58 36.23 -11.18
C ASP A 110 15.05 36.19 -11.34
N THR A 111 14.47 35.00 -11.54
CA THR A 111 13.02 34.82 -11.68
C THR A 111 12.31 34.98 -10.33
N LEU A 112 12.91 34.48 -9.25
CA LEU A 112 12.37 34.63 -7.89
C LEU A 112 12.43 36.08 -7.42
N ASP A 113 13.52 36.79 -7.71
CA ASP A 113 13.67 38.21 -7.40
C ASP A 113 12.68 39.10 -8.15
N ARG A 114 12.27 38.67 -9.34
CA ARG A 114 11.25 39.36 -10.16
C ARG A 114 9.83 38.95 -9.82
N LYS A 115 9.62 37.89 -9.03
CA LYS A 115 8.28 37.44 -8.67
C LYS A 115 7.75 38.37 -7.59
N PRO A 116 6.68 39.15 -7.84
CA PRO A 116 6.15 40.05 -6.84
C PRO A 116 5.73 39.24 -5.62
N THR A 117 6.29 39.60 -4.46
CA THR A 117 5.89 39.07 -3.16
C THR A 117 4.38 39.23 -3.07
N ARG A 118 3.63 38.11 -3.01
CA ARG A 118 2.20 38.18 -2.73
C ARG A 118 2.05 38.91 -1.40
N VAL A 119 1.51 40.14 -1.45
CA VAL A 119 1.17 40.90 -0.25
C VAL A 119 0.15 40.06 0.54
N PRO A 120 0.35 39.79 1.84
CA PRO A 120 -0.65 39.10 2.63
C PRO A 120 -1.91 39.97 2.68
N LEU A 121 -3.08 39.37 2.45
CA LEU A 121 -4.39 39.99 2.70
C LEU A 121 -4.59 40.27 4.19
#